data_AF-A0A1Y2H5U0-F1
#
_entry.id   AF-A0A1Y2H5U0-F1
#
_cell.length_a   1.000
_cell.length_b   1.000
_cell.length_c   1.000
_cell.angle_alpha   90.00
_cell.angle_beta   90.00
_cell.angle_gamma   90.00
#
_symmetry.space_group_name_H-M   'P 1'
#
loop_
_entity.id
_entity.type
_entity.pdbx_description
1 polymer ?
#
loop_
_entity_poly.entity_id
_entity_poly.type
_entity_poly.pdbx_seq_one_letter_code
_entity_poly.pdbx_strand_id
1 'polypeptide(L)'
;MEQVNLQLWRSADNGAVIDSIFRIVRATVVVSGGVGIGGNINAGGNLGSTTVSNGALIIAGGAGIAKNLNVGGALVVGGNTTINGNLVVNGGSITEIRTSTLSVNDNVILINAGPQSSADGGVGIKRFQTANNTGEGDVVNNDVPEVSGTARTGSTSTTIVLASSASAINDFYKDSWIRITSGTGSGQVRRIKQYDGASKVATLYSTADQTANNYSPVEGMDWDTIPDVTSQYAIYDTQYILTYYDESGAEYVFGSTPQNPANTINEHSANAGVTIEGVNVRDGAMTGTTTHGSYLVLRMAGVKGSNDENLDITWPAGESPRLRHLLPISGASGANIQFVCKLIDWWLWTNYNTGEFLTILPYQKFVNNHIGHDVTTL
;
A
#
# COMPACT_ATOMS: atom_id res chain seq x y z
N MET A 1 -14.91 -65.24 26.51
CA MET A 1 -13.70 -64.47 26.88
C MET A 1 -13.23 -65.01 28.21
N GLU A 2 -12.15 -65.77 28.20
CA GLU A 2 -11.54 -66.31 29.41
C GLU A 2 -10.70 -65.20 30.05
N GLN A 3 -11.13 -64.70 31.22
CA GLN A 3 -10.32 -63.77 31.99
C GLN A 3 -9.21 -64.55 32.70
N VAL A 4 -8.00 -64.50 32.15
CA VAL A 4 -6.80 -64.98 32.84
C VAL A 4 -6.34 -63.88 33.80
N ASN A 5 -6.64 -64.05 35.09
CA ASN A 5 -6.16 -63.14 36.12
C ASN A 5 -4.69 -63.44 36.43
N LEU A 6 -3.78 -62.61 35.91
CA LEU A 6 -2.38 -62.64 36.31
C LEU A 6 -2.25 -61.96 37.69
N GLN A 7 -2.21 -62.75 38.77
CA GLN A 7 -1.92 -62.22 40.10
C GLN A 7 -0.41 -62.07 40.29
N LEU A 8 0.07 -60.82 40.25
CA LEU A 8 1.43 -60.47 40.66
C LEU A 8 1.44 -60.27 42.18
N TRP A 9 2.27 -61.04 42.89
CA TRP A 9 2.38 -60.99 44.34
C TRP A 9 2.98 -59.65 44.79
N ARG A 10 2.38 -59.02 45.79
CA ARG A 10 2.82 -57.75 46.36
C ARG A 10 3.83 -58.03 47.49
N SER A 11 5.01 -57.43 47.43
CA SER A 11 5.82 -57.21 48.65
C SER A 11 5.13 -56.12 49.47
N ALA A 12 5.05 -56.30 50.78
CA ALA A 12 4.42 -55.33 51.70
C ALA A 12 5.14 -53.96 51.72
N ASP A 13 6.36 -53.89 51.18
CA ASP A 13 7.15 -52.66 51.12
C ASP A 13 7.43 -52.27 49.64
N ASN A 14 6.84 -51.14 49.25
CA ASN A 14 7.12 -50.33 48.05
C ASN A 14 7.44 -51.08 46.74
N GLY A 15 6.37 -51.49 46.04
CA GLY A 15 6.38 -51.76 44.60
C GLY A 15 6.76 -53.19 44.24
N ALA A 16 5.85 -53.90 43.56
CA ALA A 16 6.23 -55.12 42.85
C ALA A 16 7.14 -54.73 41.68
N VAL A 17 8.44 -55.00 41.78
CA VAL A 17 9.41 -54.80 40.69
C VAL A 17 9.28 -55.97 39.73
N ILE A 18 8.72 -55.73 38.55
CA ILE A 18 8.81 -56.66 37.43
C ILE A 18 10.06 -56.28 36.65
N ASP A 19 11.15 -57.01 36.86
CA ASP A 19 12.41 -56.86 36.10
C ASP A 19 12.39 -57.66 34.77
N SER A 20 11.20 -58.04 34.30
CA SER A 20 11.00 -58.83 33.09
C SER A 20 10.15 -58.10 32.05
N ILE A 21 10.28 -58.51 30.78
CA ILE A 21 9.53 -57.91 29.67
C ILE A 21 8.05 -58.29 29.79
N PHE A 22 7.20 -57.31 30.06
CA PHE A 22 5.75 -57.45 29.92
C PHE A 22 5.33 -57.04 28.50
N ARG A 23 5.10 -58.02 27.62
CA ARG A 23 4.69 -57.80 26.22
C ARG A 23 3.18 -58.05 26.06
N ILE A 24 2.47 -57.05 25.57
CA ILE A 24 1.07 -57.18 25.13
C ILE A 24 1.03 -57.14 23.60
N VAL A 25 0.28 -58.07 22.99
CA VAL A 25 0.10 -58.15 21.53
C VAL A 25 -1.36 -57.90 21.20
N ARG A 26 -1.65 -56.85 20.42
CA ARG A 26 -3.00 -56.51 19.91
C ARG A 26 -4.07 -56.29 21.00
N ALA A 27 -3.68 -55.85 22.18
CA ALA A 27 -4.62 -55.44 23.23
C ALA A 27 -4.26 -54.07 23.80
N THR A 28 -5.19 -53.49 24.56
CA THR A 28 -5.03 -52.19 25.22
C THR A 28 -4.51 -52.36 26.63
N VAL A 29 -3.65 -51.44 27.08
CA VAL A 29 -3.37 -51.25 28.50
C VAL A 29 -4.34 -50.21 29.04
N VAL A 30 -5.13 -50.58 30.05
CA VAL A 30 -5.99 -49.66 30.78
C VAL A 30 -5.51 -49.60 32.22
N VAL A 31 -5.23 -48.39 32.69
CA VAL A 31 -4.82 -48.11 34.07
C VAL A 31 -5.78 -47.09 34.68
N SER A 32 -6.24 -47.34 35.91
CA SER A 32 -7.16 -46.42 36.59
C SER A 32 -6.45 -45.26 37.30
N GLY A 33 -5.13 -45.36 37.49
CA GLY A 33 -4.27 -44.29 38.03
C GLY A 33 -3.26 -43.79 36.98
N GLY A 34 -2.24 -43.06 37.43
CA GLY A 34 -1.18 -42.55 36.55
C GLY A 34 -0.21 -43.64 36.08
N VAL A 35 0.39 -43.43 34.90
CA VAL A 35 1.53 -44.23 34.39
C VAL A 35 2.80 -43.41 34.49
N GLY A 36 3.76 -43.84 35.31
CA GLY A 36 5.11 -43.30 35.29
C GLY A 36 5.97 -44.05 34.27
N ILE A 37 6.61 -43.34 33.35
CA ILE A 37 7.52 -43.91 32.35
C ILE A 37 8.86 -43.18 32.48
N GLY A 38 9.87 -43.88 32.99
CA GLY A 38 11.23 -43.32 33.12
C GLY A 38 12.04 -43.31 31.82
N GLY A 39 11.58 -44.06 30.81
CA GLY A 39 12.18 -44.13 29.47
C GLY A 39 11.36 -43.42 28.40
N ASN A 40 11.51 -43.86 27.16
CA ASN A 40 10.82 -43.26 26.00
C ASN A 40 9.41 -43.82 25.81
N ILE A 41 8.48 -42.97 25.39
CA ILE A 41 7.16 -43.36 24.88
C ILE A 41 7.23 -43.37 23.35
N ASN A 42 6.91 -44.50 22.74
CA ASN A 42 6.82 -44.63 21.28
C ASN A 42 5.36 -44.94 20.90
N ALA A 43 4.60 -43.92 20.50
CA ALA A 43 3.22 -44.09 20.02
C ALA A 43 3.22 -44.38 18.51
N GLY A 44 3.25 -45.67 18.14
CA GLY A 44 3.40 -46.12 16.75
C GLY A 44 2.15 -46.05 15.86
N GLY A 45 1.07 -45.39 16.30
CA GLY A 45 -0.10 -45.16 15.46
C GLY A 45 0.25 -44.24 14.29
N ASN A 46 -0.33 -44.47 13.11
CA ASN A 46 -0.07 -43.66 11.91
C ASN A 46 -1.21 -42.70 11.56
N LEU A 47 -2.28 -42.66 12.38
CA LEU A 47 -3.38 -41.72 12.21
C LEU A 47 -2.90 -40.31 12.59
N GLY A 48 -2.87 -39.39 11.62
CA GLY A 48 -2.65 -37.97 11.88
C GLY A 48 -3.79 -37.36 12.69
N SER A 49 -3.47 -36.38 13.53
CA SER A 49 -4.49 -35.64 14.29
C SER A 49 -5.00 -34.45 13.46
N THR A 50 -6.31 -34.27 13.44
CA THR A 50 -7.00 -33.10 12.89
C THR A 50 -7.88 -32.38 13.92
N THR A 51 -8.10 -33.03 15.08
CA THR A 51 -8.88 -32.53 16.21
C THR A 51 -8.26 -33.05 17.50
N VAL A 52 -8.63 -32.48 18.65
CA VAL A 52 -8.12 -32.92 19.97
C VAL A 52 -8.54 -34.34 20.37
N SER A 53 -9.49 -34.96 19.65
CA SER A 53 -10.05 -36.28 19.99
C SER A 53 -9.62 -37.41 19.03
N ASN A 54 -8.67 -37.16 18.13
CA ASN A 54 -8.16 -38.18 17.20
C ASN A 54 -6.64 -38.15 17.05
N GLY A 55 -6.10 -39.20 16.43
CA GLY A 55 -4.67 -39.37 16.16
C GLY A 55 -4.00 -40.46 16.99
N ALA A 56 -2.69 -40.60 16.81
CA ALA A 56 -1.89 -41.64 17.48
C ALA A 56 -1.63 -41.38 18.98
N LEU A 57 -1.68 -40.12 19.41
CA LEU A 57 -1.53 -39.70 20.80
C LEU A 57 -2.59 -38.63 21.09
N ILE A 58 -3.41 -38.88 22.10
CA ILE A 58 -4.47 -37.98 22.57
C ILE A 58 -4.21 -37.66 24.04
N ILE A 59 -4.18 -36.37 24.39
CA ILE A 59 -4.04 -35.90 25.76
C ILE A 59 -5.25 -35.02 26.06
N ALA A 60 -6.15 -35.50 26.93
CA ALA A 60 -7.38 -34.77 27.26
C ALA A 60 -7.14 -33.57 28.20
N GLY A 61 -6.02 -33.58 28.94
CA GLY A 61 -5.59 -32.48 29.81
C GLY A 61 -4.48 -31.62 29.17
N GLY A 62 -3.73 -30.89 30.00
CA GLY A 62 -2.56 -30.13 29.56
C GLY A 62 -1.34 -31.03 29.33
N ALA A 63 -0.50 -30.67 28.36
CA ALA A 63 0.80 -31.29 28.12
C ALA A 63 1.91 -30.27 28.41
N GLY A 64 2.78 -30.58 29.38
CA GLY A 64 4.01 -29.83 29.62
C GLY A 64 5.17 -30.45 28.84
N ILE A 65 5.91 -29.63 28.08
CA ILE A 65 7.08 -30.07 27.31
C ILE A 65 8.25 -29.20 27.76
N ALA A 66 9.16 -29.77 28.57
CA ALA A 66 10.29 -29.02 29.13
C ALA A 66 11.41 -28.75 28.10
N LYS A 67 11.43 -29.51 27.01
CA LYS A 67 12.39 -29.38 25.91
C LYS A 67 11.64 -28.99 24.63
N ASN A 68 12.18 -29.36 23.48
CA ASN A 68 11.61 -29.00 22.19
C ASN A 68 10.40 -29.88 21.84
N LEU A 69 9.39 -29.26 21.24
CA LEU A 69 8.39 -29.94 20.42
C LEU A 69 8.81 -29.80 18.95
N ASN A 70 8.87 -30.92 18.23
CA ASN A 70 9.14 -30.92 16.79
C ASN A 70 7.93 -31.50 16.05
N VAL A 71 7.37 -30.74 15.11
CA VAL A 71 6.18 -31.12 14.35
C VAL A 71 6.55 -31.15 12.88
N GLY A 72 6.57 -32.34 12.28
CA GLY A 72 6.90 -32.51 10.85
C GLY A 72 5.73 -32.18 9.91
N GLY A 73 4.51 -32.07 10.43
CA GLY A 73 3.31 -31.65 9.71
C GLY A 73 2.82 -30.26 10.15
N ALA A 74 1.54 -29.98 9.93
CA ALA A 74 0.93 -28.73 10.38
C ALA A 74 0.76 -28.69 11.92
N LEU A 75 0.98 -27.53 12.51
CA LEU A 75 0.53 -27.20 13.87
C LEU A 75 -0.82 -26.49 13.76
N VAL A 76 -1.87 -27.07 14.36
CA VAL A 76 -3.21 -26.46 14.43
C VAL A 76 -3.51 -26.12 15.89
N VAL A 77 -3.76 -24.84 16.17
CA VAL A 77 -4.12 -24.34 17.52
C VAL A 77 -5.52 -23.75 17.44
N GLY A 78 -6.47 -24.36 18.15
CA GLY A 78 -7.87 -23.90 18.15
C GLY A 78 -8.14 -22.66 19.03
N GLY A 79 -7.15 -22.21 19.78
CA GLY A 79 -7.20 -21.03 20.64
C GLY A 79 -6.00 -20.11 20.44
N ASN A 80 -5.72 -19.26 21.43
CA ASN A 80 -4.61 -18.32 21.37
C ASN A 80 -3.26 -19.02 21.56
N THR A 81 -2.26 -18.54 20.82
CA THR A 81 -0.84 -18.89 21.04
C THR A 81 -0.14 -17.73 21.72
N THR A 82 0.44 -17.97 22.89
CA THR A 82 1.32 -17.01 23.57
C THR A 82 2.76 -17.46 23.41
N ILE A 83 3.63 -16.59 22.92
CA ILE A 83 5.07 -16.83 22.79
C ILE A 83 5.78 -15.82 23.69
N ASN A 84 6.37 -16.31 24.78
CA ASN A 84 7.09 -15.45 25.73
C ASN A 84 8.47 -15.03 25.20
N GLY A 85 9.02 -15.78 24.24
CA GLY A 85 10.26 -15.47 23.55
C GLY A 85 10.01 -14.93 22.14
N ASN A 86 11.00 -15.11 21.26
CA ASN A 86 10.89 -14.68 19.87
C ASN A 86 10.09 -15.68 19.04
N LEU A 87 9.28 -15.17 18.12
CA LEU A 87 8.79 -15.93 16.97
C LEU A 87 9.79 -15.81 15.82
N VAL A 88 10.32 -16.93 15.35
CA VAL A 88 11.17 -17.00 14.15
C VAL A 88 10.48 -17.88 13.12
N VAL A 89 10.21 -17.33 11.94
CA VAL A 89 9.55 -18.04 10.83
C VAL A 89 10.55 -18.19 9.70
N ASN A 90 11.02 -19.42 9.48
CA ASN A 90 11.96 -19.74 8.41
C ASN A 90 11.18 -20.39 7.26
N GLY A 91 10.85 -19.62 6.23
CA GLY A 91 10.12 -20.08 5.03
C GLY A 91 10.22 -19.05 3.91
N GLY A 92 10.27 -19.51 2.65
CA GLY A 92 10.61 -18.66 1.50
C GLY A 92 9.43 -18.09 0.70
N SER A 93 8.18 -18.29 1.14
CA SER A 93 7.01 -17.83 0.38
C SER A 93 6.30 -16.66 1.05
N ILE A 94 5.54 -16.88 2.12
CA ILE A 94 4.74 -15.83 2.77
C ILE A 94 4.53 -16.11 4.27
N THR A 95 4.39 -15.05 5.07
CA THR A 95 3.73 -15.09 6.39
C THR A 95 2.41 -14.34 6.27
N GLU A 96 1.29 -15.01 6.53
CA GLU A 96 -0.05 -14.43 6.40
C GLU A 96 -0.69 -14.22 7.77
N ILE A 97 -1.20 -13.00 8.03
CA ILE A 97 -1.93 -12.64 9.25
C ILE A 97 -3.33 -12.16 8.85
N ARG A 98 -4.33 -13.02 8.99
CA ARG A 98 -5.74 -12.67 8.76
C ARG A 98 -6.37 -12.16 10.05
N THR A 99 -6.43 -10.84 10.21
CA THR A 99 -6.99 -10.18 11.40
C THR A 99 -7.78 -8.93 11.00
N SER A 100 -8.69 -8.47 11.88
CA SER A 100 -9.30 -7.14 11.74
C SER A 100 -8.31 -6.02 12.05
N THR A 101 -7.40 -6.27 12.99
CA THR A 101 -6.41 -5.28 13.44
C THR A 101 -5.10 -5.99 13.81
N LEU A 102 -3.98 -5.39 13.43
CA LEU A 102 -2.66 -5.76 13.91
C LEU A 102 -2.19 -4.70 14.90
N SER A 103 -1.97 -5.07 16.16
CA SER A 103 -1.44 -4.16 17.18
C SER A 103 0.04 -4.45 17.40
N VAL A 104 0.85 -3.39 17.32
CA VAL A 104 2.30 -3.43 17.46
C VAL A 104 2.67 -2.26 18.37
N ASN A 105 2.70 -2.51 19.69
CA ASN A 105 2.64 -1.43 20.68
C ASN A 105 3.87 -0.53 20.72
N ASP A 106 5.09 -1.10 20.68
CA ASP A 106 6.32 -0.34 20.90
C ASP A 106 7.39 -0.59 19.81
N ASN A 107 6.98 -1.09 18.64
CA ASN A 107 7.95 -1.65 17.68
C ASN A 107 8.15 -0.80 16.43
N VAL A 108 9.34 -0.97 15.84
CA VAL A 108 9.66 -0.64 14.46
C VAL A 108 9.36 -1.85 13.59
N ILE A 109 8.69 -1.64 12.47
CA ILE A 109 8.54 -2.67 11.43
C ILE A 109 9.74 -2.53 10.49
N LEU A 110 10.65 -3.50 10.54
CA LEU A 110 11.75 -3.58 9.59
C LEU A 110 11.32 -4.39 8.37
N ILE A 111 11.37 -3.76 7.20
CA ILE A 111 11.01 -4.37 5.92
C ILE A 111 12.29 -4.43 5.08
N ASN A 112 12.68 -5.63 4.65
CA ASN A 112 13.91 -5.83 3.89
C ASN A 112 13.63 -5.82 2.39
N ALA A 113 14.19 -4.85 1.68
CA ALA A 113 14.49 -4.98 0.26
C ALA A 113 15.53 -6.10 0.11
N GLY A 114 15.29 -7.09 -0.76
CA GLY A 114 16.23 -8.21 -1.00
C GLY A 114 17.61 -7.74 -1.48
N PRO A 115 18.54 -8.62 -1.91
CA PRO A 115 19.81 -8.15 -2.48
C PRO A 115 19.54 -7.12 -3.59
N GLN A 116 20.41 -6.11 -3.69
CA GLN A 116 20.23 -4.94 -4.58
C GLN A 116 19.64 -5.35 -5.93
N SER A 117 18.62 -4.62 -6.39
CA SER A 117 17.89 -4.84 -7.65
C SER A 117 16.88 -6.00 -7.69
N SER A 118 16.58 -6.70 -6.58
CA SER A 118 15.70 -7.89 -6.62
C SER A 118 14.44 -7.85 -5.76
N ALA A 119 14.33 -6.95 -4.79
CA ALA A 119 13.10 -6.79 -4.03
C ALA A 119 13.01 -5.40 -3.40
N ASP A 120 11.86 -4.75 -3.53
CA ASP A 120 11.55 -3.49 -2.89
C ASP A 120 10.95 -3.75 -1.50
N GLY A 121 11.30 -2.93 -0.52
CA GLY A 121 10.74 -2.99 0.83
C GLY A 121 9.61 -1.97 0.99
N GLY A 122 8.38 -2.42 1.26
CA GLY A 122 7.26 -1.50 1.42
C GLY A 122 6.05 -2.05 2.15
N VAL A 123 5.09 -1.15 2.34
CA VAL A 123 3.75 -1.43 2.86
C VAL A 123 2.76 -1.26 1.72
N GLY A 124 1.97 -2.30 1.46
CA GLY A 124 0.86 -2.26 0.50
C GLY A 124 -0.48 -2.30 1.22
N ILE A 125 -1.38 -1.40 0.85
CA ILE A 125 -2.77 -1.37 1.30
C ILE A 125 -3.62 -1.83 0.12
N LYS A 126 -4.29 -2.98 0.26
CA LYS A 126 -5.32 -3.41 -0.68
C LYS A 126 -6.62 -2.67 -0.37
N ARG A 127 -7.15 -1.92 -1.32
CA ARG A 127 -8.46 -1.29 -1.19
C ARG A 127 -9.57 -2.31 -1.38
N PHE A 128 -10.71 -2.07 -0.72
CA PHE A 128 -11.86 -2.96 -0.85
C PHE A 128 -12.44 -2.87 -2.26
N GLN A 129 -12.43 -3.98 -2.97
CA GLN A 129 -13.09 -4.13 -4.26
C GLN A 129 -13.48 -5.59 -4.45
N THR A 130 -14.59 -5.83 -5.14
CA THR A 130 -15.06 -7.17 -5.48
C THR A 130 -15.70 -7.17 -6.87
N ALA A 131 -15.62 -8.30 -7.58
CA ALA A 131 -16.41 -8.51 -8.78
C ALA A 131 -17.88 -8.72 -8.40
N ASN A 132 -18.79 -7.93 -8.97
CA ASN A 132 -20.20 -7.92 -8.59
C ASN A 132 -21.09 -7.31 -9.69
N ASN A 133 -22.41 -7.36 -9.50
CA ASN A 133 -23.40 -6.84 -10.45
C ASN A 133 -24.10 -5.55 -9.97
N THR A 134 -23.65 -4.96 -8.87
CA THR A 134 -24.33 -3.85 -8.17
C THR A 134 -23.53 -2.54 -8.19
N GLY A 135 -22.31 -2.55 -8.72
CA GLY A 135 -21.44 -1.38 -8.78
C GLY A 135 -20.70 -1.13 -7.47
N GLU A 136 -20.68 -2.10 -6.56
CA GLU A 136 -20.11 -1.98 -5.22
C GLU A 136 -18.58 -2.03 -5.23
N GLY A 137 -17.96 -1.42 -4.21
CA GLY A 137 -16.52 -1.40 -3.98
C GLY A 137 -15.92 0.01 -3.97
N ASP A 138 -14.85 0.19 -3.20
CA ASP A 138 -14.27 1.50 -2.94
C ASP A 138 -13.45 2.02 -4.12
N VAL A 139 -12.87 1.11 -4.92
CA VAL A 139 -12.03 1.48 -6.07
C VAL A 139 -12.90 2.09 -7.18
N VAL A 140 -14.02 1.46 -7.52
CA VAL A 140 -14.87 1.90 -8.64
C VAL A 140 -15.86 3.02 -8.30
N ASN A 141 -15.98 3.42 -7.03
CA ASN A 141 -16.89 4.49 -6.58
C ASN A 141 -16.17 5.74 -6.10
N ASN A 142 -14.98 5.60 -5.51
CA ASN A 142 -14.29 6.71 -4.83
C ASN A 142 -13.02 7.14 -5.56
N ASP A 143 -12.85 6.73 -6.81
CA ASP A 143 -11.66 7.08 -7.60
C ASP A 143 -11.99 7.63 -8.98
N VAL A 144 -11.01 8.29 -9.58
CA VAL A 144 -11.04 8.77 -10.95
C VAL A 144 -10.66 7.59 -11.87
N PRO A 145 -11.47 7.27 -12.90
CA PRO A 145 -11.10 6.22 -13.83
C PRO A 145 -9.91 6.64 -14.69
N GLU A 146 -8.98 5.71 -14.90
CA GLU A 146 -7.85 5.86 -15.82
C GLU A 146 -8.34 6.09 -17.26
N VAL A 147 -9.38 5.37 -17.66
CA VAL A 147 -10.02 5.57 -18.96
C VAL A 147 -11.50 5.24 -18.92
N SER A 148 -12.27 5.93 -19.76
CA SER A 148 -13.66 5.61 -20.06
C SER A 148 -13.89 5.48 -21.57
N GLY A 149 -14.95 4.77 -21.95
CA GLY A 149 -15.31 4.61 -23.35
C GLY A 149 -16.60 3.82 -23.53
N THR A 150 -16.96 3.58 -24.79
CA THR A 150 -18.09 2.71 -25.15
C THR A 150 -17.55 1.41 -25.72
N ALA A 151 -18.07 0.28 -25.25
CA ALA A 151 -17.67 -1.03 -25.73
C ALA A 151 -18.03 -1.19 -27.22
N ARG A 152 -17.32 -2.09 -27.88
CA ARG A 152 -17.54 -2.44 -29.29
C ARG A 152 -18.19 -3.81 -29.40
N THR A 153 -18.62 -4.16 -30.60
CA THR A 153 -19.16 -5.50 -30.90
C THR A 153 -18.09 -6.58 -30.67
N GLY A 154 -18.52 -7.78 -30.29
CA GLY A 154 -17.65 -8.95 -30.13
C GLY A 154 -17.29 -9.33 -28.69
N SER A 155 -17.87 -8.67 -27.68
CA SER A 155 -17.75 -9.08 -26.27
C SER A 155 -18.38 -10.48 -26.04
N THR A 156 -17.87 -11.20 -25.05
CA THR A 156 -18.39 -12.52 -24.64
C THR A 156 -18.71 -12.51 -23.13
N SER A 157 -19.06 -13.65 -22.54
CA SER A 157 -19.24 -13.74 -21.08
C SER A 157 -17.96 -13.47 -20.29
N THR A 158 -16.78 -13.65 -20.87
CA THR A 158 -15.49 -13.49 -20.19
C THR A 158 -14.58 -12.44 -20.85
N THR A 159 -15.08 -11.71 -21.84
CA THR A 159 -14.30 -10.68 -22.54
C THR A 159 -15.13 -9.44 -22.83
N ILE A 160 -14.46 -8.30 -22.99
CA ILE A 160 -15.05 -7.06 -23.48
C ILE A 160 -14.13 -6.44 -24.55
N VAL A 161 -14.73 -5.94 -25.63
CA VAL A 161 -13.99 -5.21 -26.68
C VAL A 161 -14.03 -3.71 -26.36
N LEU A 162 -12.89 -3.13 -26.02
CA LEU A 162 -12.77 -1.73 -25.62
C LEU A 162 -12.80 -0.78 -26.83
N ALA A 163 -13.03 0.52 -26.58
CA ALA A 163 -13.05 1.56 -27.59
C ALA A 163 -11.74 1.62 -28.40
N SER A 164 -11.79 2.14 -29.63
CA SER A 164 -10.62 2.24 -30.50
C SER A 164 -9.51 3.14 -29.95
N SER A 165 -9.86 4.07 -29.06
CA SER A 165 -8.94 4.95 -28.34
C SER A 165 -8.21 4.28 -27.16
N ALA A 166 -8.59 3.06 -26.76
CA ALA A 166 -7.93 2.34 -25.68
C ALA A 166 -6.46 2.01 -26.02
N SER A 167 -5.62 1.84 -25.00
CA SER A 167 -4.16 1.64 -25.15
C SER A 167 -3.80 0.57 -26.19
N ALA A 168 -2.75 0.82 -26.97
CA ALA A 168 -2.21 -0.14 -27.95
C ALA A 168 -1.19 -1.11 -27.37
N ILE A 169 -0.88 -0.97 -26.08
CA ILE A 169 0.11 -1.78 -25.38
C ILE A 169 -0.60 -3.01 -24.78
N ASN A 170 -0.03 -4.20 -24.98
CA ASN A 170 -0.51 -5.43 -24.37
C ASN A 170 -0.42 -5.34 -22.84
N ASP A 171 -1.39 -5.92 -22.16
CA ASP A 171 -1.50 -5.97 -20.70
C ASP A 171 -1.53 -4.62 -19.98
N PHE A 172 -1.71 -3.50 -20.70
CA PHE A 172 -1.80 -2.17 -20.11
C PHE A 172 -2.90 -2.04 -19.05
N TYR A 173 -4.04 -2.72 -19.24
CA TYR A 173 -5.15 -2.75 -18.27
C TYR A 173 -5.20 -4.03 -17.43
N LYS A 174 -4.10 -4.79 -17.36
CA LYS A 174 -4.05 -6.04 -16.60
C LYS A 174 -4.22 -5.75 -15.11
N ASP A 175 -5.00 -6.60 -14.45
CA ASP A 175 -5.38 -6.54 -13.03
C ASP A 175 -6.23 -5.33 -12.62
N SER A 176 -6.49 -4.38 -13.53
CA SER A 176 -7.41 -3.26 -13.34
C SER A 176 -8.86 -3.73 -13.22
N TRP A 177 -9.68 -2.90 -12.57
CA TRP A 177 -11.12 -3.08 -12.46
C TRP A 177 -11.85 -2.36 -13.58
N ILE A 178 -12.83 -3.01 -14.19
CA ILE A 178 -13.72 -2.39 -15.17
C ILE A 178 -15.16 -2.39 -14.63
N ARG A 179 -15.83 -1.25 -14.72
CA ARG A 179 -17.24 -1.07 -14.40
C ARG A 179 -18.02 -0.64 -15.63
N ILE A 180 -19.16 -1.26 -15.87
CA ILE A 180 -20.14 -0.74 -16.84
C ILE A 180 -20.96 0.36 -16.16
N THR A 181 -20.74 1.61 -16.58
CA THR A 181 -21.32 2.80 -15.97
C THR A 181 -22.73 3.09 -16.46
N SER A 182 -23.05 2.72 -17.71
CA SER A 182 -24.41 2.82 -18.28
C SER A 182 -24.59 1.89 -19.50
N GLY A 183 -25.82 1.77 -19.99
CA GLY A 183 -26.15 0.89 -21.13
C GLY A 183 -26.35 -0.57 -20.71
N THR A 184 -26.26 -1.48 -21.69
CA THR A 184 -26.40 -2.93 -21.45
C THR A 184 -25.39 -3.41 -20.41
N GLY A 185 -25.86 -4.09 -19.36
CA GLY A 185 -24.99 -4.63 -18.30
C GLY A 185 -24.48 -3.60 -17.29
N SER A 186 -25.09 -2.41 -17.21
CA SER A 186 -24.78 -1.37 -16.21
C SER A 186 -24.78 -1.90 -14.77
N GLY A 187 -23.83 -1.43 -13.97
CA GLY A 187 -23.62 -1.85 -12.59
C GLY A 187 -22.66 -3.02 -12.44
N GLN A 188 -22.37 -3.77 -13.51
CA GLN A 188 -21.43 -4.89 -13.39
C GLN A 188 -19.97 -4.41 -13.30
N VAL A 189 -19.24 -5.00 -12.35
CA VAL A 189 -17.83 -4.73 -12.06
C VAL A 189 -17.03 -6.03 -12.21
N ARG A 190 -15.93 -6.00 -12.95
CA ARG A 190 -15.08 -7.17 -13.24
C ARG A 190 -13.61 -6.80 -13.14
N ARG A 191 -12.76 -7.80 -12.90
CA ARG A 191 -11.30 -7.65 -12.92
C ARG A 191 -10.73 -8.16 -14.23
N ILE A 192 -9.87 -7.38 -14.85
CA ILE A 192 -9.21 -7.73 -16.11
C ILE A 192 -8.02 -8.65 -15.80
N LYS A 193 -7.98 -9.82 -16.43
CA LYS A 193 -6.91 -10.82 -16.29
C LYS A 193 -5.79 -10.61 -17.32
N GLN A 194 -6.16 -10.20 -18.52
CA GLN A 194 -5.24 -9.99 -19.64
C GLN A 194 -5.83 -8.97 -20.62
N TYR A 195 -4.98 -8.24 -21.33
CA TYR A 195 -5.42 -7.30 -22.37
C TYR A 195 -4.56 -7.40 -23.63
N ASP A 196 -5.20 -7.51 -24.80
CA ASP A 196 -4.53 -7.43 -26.10
C ASP A 196 -4.70 -6.02 -26.69
N GLY A 197 -3.60 -5.27 -26.78
CA GLY A 197 -3.57 -3.89 -27.24
C GLY A 197 -3.82 -3.74 -28.74
N ALA A 198 -3.60 -4.78 -29.54
CA ALA A 198 -3.87 -4.76 -30.98
C ALA A 198 -5.36 -4.94 -31.26
N SER A 199 -5.98 -5.96 -30.65
CA SER A 199 -7.41 -6.26 -30.84
C SER A 199 -8.33 -5.41 -29.95
N LYS A 200 -7.79 -4.76 -28.91
CA LYS A 200 -8.52 -4.03 -27.86
C LYS A 200 -9.41 -4.93 -27.01
N VAL A 201 -9.09 -6.21 -26.90
CA VAL A 201 -9.88 -7.18 -26.14
C VAL A 201 -9.30 -7.33 -24.73
N ALA A 202 -10.12 -7.05 -23.73
CA ALA A 202 -9.82 -7.37 -22.34
C ALA A 202 -10.49 -8.71 -21.96
N THR A 203 -9.69 -9.64 -21.45
CA THR A 203 -10.13 -10.93 -20.89
C THR A 203 -10.25 -10.80 -19.39
N LEU A 204 -11.32 -11.32 -18.80
CA LEU A 204 -11.64 -11.17 -17.37
C LEU A 204 -11.17 -12.37 -16.54
N TYR A 205 -11.00 -12.15 -15.23
CA TYR A 205 -11.03 -13.26 -14.28
C TYR A 205 -12.45 -13.82 -14.22
N SER A 206 -12.58 -15.10 -14.58
CA SER A 206 -13.86 -15.80 -14.71
C SER A 206 -14.35 -16.38 -13.39
N THR A 207 -15.60 -16.86 -13.38
CA THR A 207 -16.14 -17.65 -12.26
C THR A 207 -15.32 -18.93 -12.02
N ALA A 208 -14.77 -19.51 -13.11
CA ALA A 208 -13.90 -20.67 -13.03
C ALA A 208 -12.57 -20.34 -12.35
N ASP A 209 -11.96 -19.18 -12.66
CA ASP A 209 -10.75 -18.71 -11.98
C ASP A 209 -10.99 -18.49 -10.48
N GLN A 210 -12.13 -17.91 -10.12
CA GLN A 210 -12.53 -17.71 -8.73
C GLN A 210 -12.67 -19.02 -7.97
N THR A 211 -13.29 -20.04 -8.60
CA THR A 211 -13.49 -21.36 -7.98
C THR A 211 -12.16 -22.09 -7.80
N ALA A 212 -11.25 -21.98 -8.78
CA ALA A 212 -9.94 -22.65 -8.73
C ALA A 212 -9.03 -22.09 -7.64
N ASN A 213 -9.09 -20.77 -7.38
CA ASN A 213 -8.16 -20.09 -6.48
C ASN A 213 -8.77 -19.67 -5.14
N ASN A 214 -10.09 -19.68 -5.02
CA ASN A 214 -10.84 -19.38 -3.81
C ASN A 214 -10.46 -18.01 -3.18
N TYR A 215 -10.32 -16.98 -4.03
CA TYR A 215 -9.97 -15.62 -3.61
C TYR A 215 -11.01 -15.03 -2.64
N SER A 216 -10.56 -14.24 -1.66
CA SER A 216 -11.42 -13.44 -0.80
C SER A 216 -10.86 -12.02 -0.70
N PRO A 217 -11.63 -10.97 -1.06
CA PRO A 217 -12.99 -10.97 -1.61
C PRO A 217 -13.08 -11.61 -3.02
N VAL A 218 -14.28 -11.76 -3.58
CA VAL A 218 -14.49 -12.33 -4.93
C VAL A 218 -13.84 -11.42 -5.97
N GLU A 219 -12.94 -11.97 -6.79
CA GLU A 219 -12.22 -11.25 -7.83
C GLU A 219 -12.47 -11.78 -9.25
N GLY A 220 -12.95 -13.02 -9.38
CA GLY A 220 -13.36 -13.61 -10.65
C GLY A 220 -14.88 -13.80 -10.74
N MET A 221 -15.47 -13.34 -11.84
CA MET A 221 -16.89 -13.48 -12.13
C MET A 221 -17.12 -13.28 -13.62
N ASP A 222 -17.97 -14.09 -14.25
CA ASP A 222 -18.33 -13.87 -15.67
C ASP A 222 -19.35 -12.72 -15.77
N TRP A 223 -19.45 -12.05 -16.92
CA TRP A 223 -20.57 -11.13 -17.16
C TRP A 223 -21.89 -11.88 -17.07
N ASP A 224 -22.81 -11.38 -16.24
CA ASP A 224 -24.18 -11.88 -16.16
C ASP A 224 -25.00 -11.37 -17.36
N THR A 225 -24.81 -10.08 -17.68
CA THR A 225 -25.26 -9.49 -18.94
C THR A 225 -24.05 -9.09 -19.79
N ILE A 226 -23.90 -9.68 -20.98
CA ILE A 226 -22.75 -9.42 -21.86
C ILE A 226 -22.80 -7.95 -22.34
N PRO A 227 -21.74 -7.14 -22.12
CA PRO A 227 -21.67 -5.77 -22.63
C PRO A 227 -21.73 -5.71 -24.16
N ASP A 228 -22.41 -4.71 -24.70
CA ASP A 228 -22.57 -4.48 -26.13
C ASP A 228 -22.18 -3.05 -26.55
N VAL A 229 -22.49 -2.65 -27.78
CA VAL A 229 -22.16 -1.33 -28.31
C VAL A 229 -22.85 -0.15 -27.61
N THR A 230 -23.78 -0.41 -26.70
CA THR A 230 -24.43 0.61 -25.86
C THR A 230 -23.78 0.74 -24.48
N SER A 231 -22.96 -0.24 -24.08
CA SER A 231 -22.31 -0.29 -22.77
C SER A 231 -21.20 0.76 -22.66
N GLN A 232 -21.39 1.74 -21.80
CA GLN A 232 -20.33 2.65 -21.40
C GLN A 232 -19.54 2.03 -20.24
N TYR A 233 -18.22 2.09 -20.30
CA TYR A 233 -17.33 1.53 -19.30
C TYR A 233 -16.37 2.57 -18.73
N ALA A 234 -15.88 2.30 -17.53
CA ALA A 234 -14.79 2.98 -16.87
C ALA A 234 -13.81 1.95 -16.30
N ILE A 235 -12.50 2.19 -16.47
CA ILE A 235 -11.42 1.32 -15.97
C ILE A 235 -10.68 2.06 -14.86
N TYR A 236 -10.38 1.34 -13.77
CA TYR A 236 -9.72 1.82 -12.56
C TYR A 236 -8.51 0.95 -12.25
N ASP A 237 -7.35 1.55 -12.03
CA ASP A 237 -6.06 0.90 -11.85
C ASP A 237 -5.49 1.06 -10.44
N THR A 238 -6.18 1.72 -9.53
CA THR A 238 -5.67 2.08 -8.19
C THR A 238 -6.08 1.07 -7.09
N GLN A 239 -5.96 -0.23 -7.34
CA GLN A 239 -6.40 -1.26 -6.37
C GLN A 239 -5.55 -1.29 -5.11
N TYR A 240 -4.23 -1.15 -5.26
CA TYR A 240 -3.29 -1.17 -4.16
C TYR A 240 -2.68 0.23 -4.01
N ILE A 241 -2.62 0.72 -2.78
CA ILE A 241 -1.85 1.91 -2.42
C ILE A 241 -0.55 1.42 -1.81
N LEU A 242 0.57 1.94 -2.30
CA LEU A 242 1.89 1.49 -1.92
C LEU A 242 2.69 2.63 -1.29
N THR A 243 3.45 2.27 -0.27
CA THR A 243 4.57 3.08 0.19
C THR A 243 5.80 2.21 0.29
N TYR A 244 6.79 2.45 -0.57
CA TYR A 244 7.96 1.58 -0.70
C TYR A 244 9.21 2.35 -1.08
N TYR A 245 10.36 1.75 -0.81
CA TYR A 245 11.62 2.25 -1.35
C TYR A 245 11.90 1.58 -2.70
N ASP A 246 11.98 2.40 -3.75
CA ASP A 246 12.38 1.96 -5.09
C ASP A 246 13.90 2.00 -5.20
N GLU A 247 14.51 0.81 -5.29
CA GLU A 247 15.97 0.66 -5.43
C GLU A 247 16.49 1.18 -6.79
N SER A 248 15.64 1.22 -7.83
CA SER A 248 16.04 1.68 -9.17
C SER A 248 16.08 3.19 -9.29
N GLY A 249 15.08 3.87 -8.70
CA GLY A 249 15.00 5.34 -8.61
C GLY A 249 15.75 5.94 -7.42
N ALA A 250 16.15 5.12 -6.45
CA ALA A 250 16.66 5.56 -5.14
C ALA A 250 15.71 6.56 -4.45
N GLU A 251 14.41 6.28 -4.52
CA GLU A 251 13.34 7.16 -4.05
C GLU A 251 12.37 6.42 -3.11
N TYR A 252 11.83 7.14 -2.13
CA TYR A 252 10.71 6.65 -1.32
C TYR A 252 9.40 7.06 -1.99
N VAL A 253 8.67 6.08 -2.51
CA VAL A 253 7.52 6.29 -3.37
C VAL A 253 6.22 6.16 -2.59
N PHE A 254 5.28 7.07 -2.84
CA PHE A 254 3.87 6.94 -2.50
C PHE A 254 3.09 6.79 -3.81
N GLY A 255 2.59 5.59 -4.08
CA GLY A 255 2.03 5.24 -5.37
C GLY A 255 0.79 4.37 -5.28
N SER A 256 0.23 4.05 -6.44
CA SER A 256 -0.84 3.08 -6.58
C SER A 256 -0.58 2.14 -7.76
N THR A 257 -1.12 0.93 -7.70
CA THR A 257 -0.97 -0.08 -8.75
C THR A 257 -2.18 -1.02 -8.80
N PRO A 258 -2.53 -1.58 -9.96
CA PRO A 258 -3.53 -2.63 -10.07
C PRO A 258 -2.97 -4.01 -9.72
N GLN A 259 -1.64 -4.17 -9.78
CA GLN A 259 -0.95 -5.44 -9.58
C GLN A 259 -0.82 -5.77 -8.08
N ASN A 260 -0.88 -7.06 -7.74
CA ASN A 260 -0.71 -7.49 -6.36
C ASN A 260 0.77 -7.33 -5.91
N PRO A 261 1.07 -6.54 -4.87
CA PRO A 261 2.42 -6.32 -4.37
C PRO A 261 3.14 -7.59 -3.90
N ALA A 262 2.40 -8.66 -3.57
CA ALA A 262 3.00 -9.95 -3.25
C ALA A 262 3.75 -10.61 -4.42
N ASN A 263 3.47 -10.17 -5.66
CA ASN A 263 4.07 -10.71 -6.88
C ASN A 263 5.11 -9.76 -7.49
N THR A 264 4.86 -8.46 -7.44
CA THR A 264 5.69 -7.38 -8.01
C THR A 264 5.42 -6.06 -7.28
N ILE A 265 6.46 -5.36 -6.77
CA ILE A 265 6.32 -4.05 -6.12
C ILE A 265 6.77 -2.89 -7.05
N ASN A 266 7.49 -3.23 -8.13
CA ASN A 266 8.28 -2.29 -8.93
C ASN A 266 7.48 -1.47 -9.97
N GLU A 267 6.15 -1.57 -10.01
CA GLU A 267 5.32 -0.86 -11.00
C GLU A 267 4.15 -0.13 -10.31
N HIS A 268 4.39 1.09 -9.85
CA HIS A 268 3.29 2.01 -9.56
C HIS A 268 2.81 2.64 -10.87
N SER A 269 1.50 2.57 -11.12
CA SER A 269 0.85 3.13 -12.30
C SER A 269 0.65 4.64 -12.18
N ALA A 270 0.49 5.13 -10.94
CA ALA A 270 0.31 6.55 -10.64
C ALA A 270 0.81 6.91 -9.24
N ASN A 271 1.24 8.16 -9.08
CA ASN A 271 1.57 8.72 -7.76
C ASN A 271 0.30 8.87 -6.91
N ALA A 272 0.39 8.48 -5.64
CA ALA A 272 -0.69 8.71 -4.68
C ALA A 272 -0.59 10.13 -4.11
N GLY A 273 -1.74 10.80 -3.94
CA GLY A 273 -1.78 12.10 -3.29
C GLY A 273 -1.39 12.00 -1.81
N VAL A 274 -0.45 12.84 -1.37
CA VAL A 274 -0.03 12.93 0.04
C VAL A 274 -0.40 14.30 0.60
N THR A 275 -1.17 14.32 1.69
CA THR A 275 -1.43 15.55 2.45
C THR A 275 -0.56 15.54 3.71
N ILE A 276 0.26 16.57 3.87
CA ILE A 276 1.18 16.72 5.02
C ILE A 276 0.93 18.09 5.65
N GLU A 277 0.71 18.12 6.96
CA GLU A 277 0.49 19.36 7.70
C GLU A 277 1.75 20.24 7.73
N GLY A 278 2.93 19.64 7.82
CA GLY A 278 4.21 20.33 7.74
C GLY A 278 5.37 19.42 7.37
N VAL A 279 6.28 19.92 6.55
CA VAL A 279 7.56 19.28 6.21
C VAL A 279 8.68 20.17 6.76
N ASN A 280 9.57 19.60 7.58
CA ASN A 280 10.73 20.30 8.14
C ASN A 280 12.02 19.79 7.49
N VAL A 281 12.67 20.62 6.68
CA VAL A 281 13.96 20.30 6.04
C VAL A 281 15.05 21.08 6.77
N ARG A 282 15.98 20.37 7.44
CA ARG A 282 17.07 20.99 8.22
C ARG A 282 18.29 21.32 7.37
N ASP A 283 18.61 20.46 6.40
CA ASP A 283 19.74 20.59 5.49
C ASP A 283 19.23 20.35 4.05
N GLY A 284 19.24 21.39 3.22
CA GLY A 284 18.77 21.34 1.83
C GLY A 284 17.58 22.25 1.53
N ALA A 285 17.27 22.41 0.24
CA ALA A 285 16.13 23.18 -0.23
C ALA A 285 14.96 22.25 -0.59
N MET A 286 13.73 22.65 -0.24
CA MET A 286 12.53 22.05 -0.83
C MET A 286 12.37 22.61 -2.25
N THR A 287 12.55 21.77 -3.27
CA THR A 287 12.27 22.10 -4.66
C THR A 287 10.95 21.45 -5.07
N GLY A 288 10.12 22.18 -5.84
CA GLY A 288 8.87 21.67 -6.37
C GLY A 288 8.79 21.89 -7.87
N THR A 289 8.52 20.83 -8.63
CA THR A 289 8.25 20.87 -10.07
C THR A 289 6.82 20.40 -10.29
N THR A 290 6.02 21.20 -10.99
CA THR A 290 4.65 20.81 -11.40
C THR A 290 4.64 20.46 -12.87
N THR A 291 4.00 19.35 -13.23
CA THR A 291 3.67 19.01 -14.61
C THR A 291 2.15 19.11 -14.79
N HIS A 292 1.70 19.59 -15.96
CA HIS A 292 0.29 19.73 -16.37
C HIS A 292 -0.59 20.67 -15.51
N GLY A 293 -0.64 21.96 -15.86
CA GLY A 293 -1.71 22.90 -15.45
C GLY A 293 -1.87 23.16 -13.94
N SER A 294 -0.99 22.60 -13.12
CA SER A 294 -1.08 22.63 -11.66
C SER A 294 -0.35 23.86 -11.09
N TYR A 295 -0.86 24.41 -9.99
CA TYR A 295 -0.27 25.57 -9.32
C TYR A 295 0.67 25.14 -8.20
N LEU A 296 1.97 25.43 -8.33
CA LEU A 296 2.88 25.41 -7.18
C LEU A 296 2.69 26.71 -6.39
N VAL A 297 2.07 26.60 -5.21
CA VAL A 297 1.93 27.74 -4.30
C VAL A 297 2.92 27.59 -3.15
N LEU A 298 4.16 28.05 -3.36
CA LEU A 298 5.16 28.12 -2.31
C LEU A 298 4.99 29.46 -1.56
N ARG A 299 4.32 29.46 -0.40
CA ARG A 299 4.24 30.64 0.48
C ARG A 299 5.37 30.58 1.51
N MET A 300 6.45 31.30 1.25
CA MET A 300 7.54 31.47 2.22
C MET A 300 7.14 32.59 3.20
N ALA A 301 6.68 32.22 4.39
CA ALA A 301 6.37 33.17 5.46
C ALA A 301 7.57 33.32 6.40
N GLY A 302 8.49 34.22 6.06
CA GLY A 302 9.68 34.53 6.88
C GLY A 302 10.87 33.64 6.57
N VAL A 303 11.73 34.10 5.65
CA VAL A 303 13.10 33.61 5.54
C VAL A 303 13.91 34.37 6.57
N LYS A 304 14.37 33.70 7.62
CA LYS A 304 15.36 34.24 8.55
C LYS A 304 16.51 33.25 8.56
N GLY A 305 17.61 33.58 7.91
CA GLY A 305 18.83 32.78 8.08
C GLY A 305 19.26 32.79 9.55
N SER A 306 20.06 31.80 9.95
CA SER A 306 20.60 31.66 11.31
C SER A 306 21.34 32.90 11.82
N ASN A 307 21.72 33.82 10.92
CA ASN A 307 22.46 35.06 11.17
C ASN A 307 21.79 36.32 10.58
N ASP A 308 20.45 36.40 10.53
CA ASP A 308 19.74 37.50 9.83
C ASP A 308 20.06 37.56 8.32
N GLU A 309 20.26 36.42 7.66
CA GLU A 309 20.50 36.40 6.21
C GLU A 309 19.21 36.69 5.44
N ASN A 310 19.30 37.69 4.55
CA ASN A 310 18.24 38.13 3.65
C ASN A 310 18.07 37.18 2.45
N LEU A 311 16.90 37.24 1.81
CA LEU A 311 16.69 36.66 0.49
C LEU A 311 17.47 37.48 -0.56
N ASP A 312 18.64 36.99 -0.98
CA ASP A 312 19.38 37.58 -2.10
C ASP A 312 18.70 37.19 -3.42
N ILE A 313 18.09 38.17 -4.08
CA ILE A 313 17.67 38.05 -5.47
C ILE A 313 18.78 38.67 -6.31
N THR A 314 19.62 37.85 -6.95
CA THR A 314 20.69 38.35 -7.84
C THR A 314 20.18 38.45 -9.28
N TRP A 315 20.41 39.57 -9.94
CA TRP A 315 20.17 39.77 -11.37
C TRP A 315 21.46 40.21 -12.07
N PRO A 316 21.61 39.97 -13.39
CA PRO A 316 22.76 40.44 -14.15
C PRO A 316 22.98 41.95 -13.99
N ALA A 317 24.25 42.39 -14.02
CA ALA A 317 24.58 43.81 -13.92
C ALA A 317 23.88 44.62 -15.03
N GLY A 318 23.08 45.61 -14.63
CA GLY A 318 22.26 46.42 -15.54
C GLY A 318 20.81 45.95 -15.69
N GLU A 319 20.42 44.82 -15.11
CA GLU A 319 19.02 44.40 -15.04
C GLU A 319 18.35 44.86 -13.74
N SER A 320 17.04 44.69 -13.63
CA SER A 320 16.25 44.95 -12.42
C SER A 320 15.28 43.79 -12.24
N PRO A 321 14.88 43.44 -11.01
CA PRO A 321 13.88 42.40 -10.80
C PRO A 321 12.57 42.83 -11.45
N ARG A 322 12.02 42.00 -12.35
CA ARG A 322 10.77 42.28 -13.07
C ARG A 322 9.69 41.28 -12.64
N LEU A 323 8.64 41.77 -12.01
CA LEU A 323 7.40 41.02 -11.85
C LEU A 323 6.57 41.18 -13.14
N ARG A 324 6.39 40.09 -13.90
CA ARG A 324 5.55 40.07 -15.11
C ARG A 324 4.25 39.34 -14.80
N HIS A 325 3.12 40.05 -14.80
CA HIS A 325 1.79 39.45 -14.84
C HIS A 325 1.47 39.05 -16.28
N LEU A 326 1.25 37.76 -16.53
CA LEU A 326 0.66 37.28 -17.79
C LEU A 326 -0.87 37.38 -17.65
N LEU A 327 -1.50 38.27 -18.43
CA LEU A 327 -2.96 38.33 -18.49
C LEU A 327 -3.51 36.98 -19.00
N PRO A 328 -4.62 36.46 -18.45
CA PRO A 328 -5.26 35.28 -19.01
C PRO A 328 -5.64 35.53 -20.47
N ILE A 329 -5.42 34.54 -21.33
CA ILE A 329 -5.82 34.56 -22.74
C ILE A 329 -7.36 34.47 -22.78
N SER A 330 -8.05 35.58 -22.54
CA SER A 330 -9.40 35.87 -23.03
C SER A 330 -9.86 37.25 -22.56
N GLY A 331 -9.67 38.25 -23.43
CA GLY A 331 -10.67 39.28 -23.77
C GLY A 331 -11.30 40.18 -22.70
N ALA A 332 -10.98 40.08 -21.41
CA ALA A 332 -11.60 40.92 -20.39
C ALA A 332 -10.98 42.32 -20.35
N SER A 333 -11.46 43.19 -21.24
CA SER A 333 -11.24 44.64 -21.17
C SER A 333 -12.01 45.22 -19.98
N GLY A 334 -11.32 45.74 -18.96
CA GLY A 334 -11.94 46.59 -17.92
C GLY A 334 -11.48 46.43 -16.47
N ALA A 335 -10.60 45.50 -16.11
CA ALA A 335 -10.13 45.38 -14.73
C ALA A 335 -8.93 46.31 -14.45
N ASN A 336 -9.11 47.29 -13.55
CA ASN A 336 -8.00 48.02 -12.93
C ASN A 336 -7.24 47.07 -12.00
N ILE A 337 -6.01 46.69 -12.34
CA ILE A 337 -5.17 45.85 -11.50
C ILE A 337 -4.17 46.76 -10.77
N GLN A 338 -4.41 47.01 -9.48
CA GLN A 338 -3.46 47.72 -8.61
C GLN A 338 -2.52 46.72 -7.93
N PHE A 339 -1.21 46.95 -8.05
CA PHE A 339 -0.18 46.25 -7.28
C PHE A 339 0.42 47.20 -6.25
N VAL A 340 0.59 46.73 -5.02
CA VAL A 340 1.34 47.45 -3.98
C VAL A 340 2.67 46.72 -3.80
N CYS A 341 3.75 47.33 -4.26
CA CYS A 341 5.12 46.90 -3.97
C CYS A 341 5.67 47.79 -2.84
N LYS A 342 6.15 47.18 -1.75
CA LYS A 342 6.78 47.90 -0.63
C LYS A 342 8.27 47.54 -0.62
N LEU A 343 9.10 48.45 -1.10
CA LEU A 343 10.55 48.40 -0.90
C LEU A 343 10.85 49.01 0.47
N ILE A 344 11.49 48.24 1.36
CA ILE A 344 12.00 48.74 2.64
C ILE A 344 13.52 48.70 2.51
N ASP A 345 14.13 49.87 2.32
CA ASP A 345 15.57 49.99 2.39
C ASP A 345 15.94 50.41 3.82
N TRP A 346 16.74 49.60 4.50
CA TRP A 346 17.24 49.89 5.83
C TRP A 346 18.76 49.96 5.72
N TRP A 347 19.26 51.18 5.43
CA TRP A 347 20.49 51.81 5.93
C TRP A 347 21.00 52.84 4.92
N LEU A 348 20.64 54.11 5.13
CA LEU A 348 21.25 55.25 4.44
C LEU A 348 22.47 55.69 5.25
N TRP A 349 23.65 55.10 5.03
CA TRP A 349 24.90 55.62 5.59
C TRP A 349 25.55 56.56 4.56
N THR A 350 25.21 57.84 4.61
CA THR A 350 25.89 58.88 3.84
C THR A 350 27.21 59.23 4.54
N ASN A 351 28.35 58.75 4.02
CA ASN A 351 29.61 59.44 4.21
C ASN A 351 29.68 60.60 3.21
N TYR A 352 29.78 61.81 3.76
CA TYR A 352 29.99 63.04 3.01
C TYR A 352 31.35 63.01 2.30
N ASN A 353 31.36 63.54 1.07
CA ASN A 353 32.52 63.87 0.22
C ASN A 353 33.04 62.75 -0.69
N THR A 354 32.36 62.51 -1.82
CA THR A 354 32.79 62.90 -3.18
C THR A 354 31.79 62.30 -4.18
N GLY A 355 31.25 63.13 -5.07
CA GLY A 355 30.01 62.86 -5.82
C GLY A 355 30.08 61.75 -6.87
N GLU A 356 28.95 61.05 -7.02
CA GLU A 356 28.23 60.70 -8.26
C GLU A 356 26.99 59.84 -7.90
N PHE A 357 25.88 60.00 -8.63
CA PHE A 357 24.50 59.59 -8.25
C PHE A 357 24.17 58.11 -8.57
N LEU A 358 23.14 57.54 -7.91
CA LEU A 358 22.23 56.62 -8.61
C LEU A 358 20.76 56.89 -8.28
N THR A 359 20.05 57.41 -9.28
CA THR A 359 18.59 57.47 -9.35
C THR A 359 18.12 56.47 -10.40
N ILE A 360 17.28 55.51 -10.04
CA ILE A 360 16.21 55.02 -10.93
C ILE A 360 14.92 54.97 -10.11
N LEU A 361 13.93 55.75 -10.54
CA LEU A 361 12.57 55.79 -10.01
C LEU A 361 11.77 54.59 -10.54
N PRO A 362 11.28 53.67 -9.69
CA PRO A 362 10.18 52.79 -10.05
C PRO A 362 8.87 53.57 -9.82
N TYR A 363 8.33 54.08 -10.93
CA TYR A 363 7.04 54.76 -11.07
C TYR A 363 6.92 56.21 -10.54
N GLN A 364 6.45 57.10 -11.43
CA GLN A 364 5.66 58.27 -11.06
C GLN A 364 4.60 57.87 -10.01
N LYS A 365 4.50 58.63 -8.93
CA LYS A 365 3.40 58.51 -7.96
C LYS A 365 2.09 58.86 -8.67
N PHE A 366 1.12 57.95 -8.65
CA PHE A 366 -0.28 58.32 -8.84
C PHE A 366 -0.69 59.26 -7.70
N VAL A 367 -1.21 60.42 -8.10
CA VAL A 367 -1.54 61.56 -7.25
C VAL A 367 -2.66 61.20 -6.27
N ASN A 368 -2.31 61.08 -4.98
CA ASN A 368 -2.87 61.79 -3.81
C ASN A 368 -2.62 60.98 -2.54
N ASN A 369 -1.45 61.18 -1.93
CA ASN A 369 -1.36 61.87 -0.64
C ASN A 369 0.13 62.03 -0.27
N HIS A 370 0.53 63.29 -0.18
CA HIS A 370 1.83 63.89 0.18
C HIS A 370 3.03 63.00 0.56
N ILE A 371 4.18 63.29 -0.06
CA ILE A 371 5.43 63.54 0.68
C ILE A 371 5.98 64.84 0.08
N GLY A 372 5.91 65.93 0.83
CA GLY A 372 6.49 67.20 0.44
C GLY A 372 7.99 67.22 0.74
N HIS A 373 8.77 67.72 -0.19
CA HIS A 373 9.86 68.63 0.13
C HIS A 373 10.20 69.45 -1.13
N ASP A 374 9.89 70.74 -1.08
CA ASP A 374 10.49 71.77 -1.92
C ASP A 374 12.00 71.80 -1.67
N VAL A 375 12.81 71.84 -2.73
CA VAL A 375 14.00 72.70 -2.77
C VAL A 375 14.17 73.27 -4.18
N THR A 376 14.23 74.59 -4.21
CA THR A 376 14.38 75.54 -5.31
C THR A 376 15.67 75.39 -6.13
N THR A 377 15.54 75.79 -7.41
CA THR A 377 16.57 76.16 -8.42
C THR A 377 17.98 76.51 -7.93
N LEU A 378 18.99 75.89 -8.55
CA LEU A 378 19.91 76.52 -9.53
C LEU A 378 20.58 75.43 -10.38
#